data_AF-A0A158KX85-F1
#
_entry.id   AF-A0A158KX85-F1
#
_cell.length_a   1.000
_cell.length_b   1.000
_cell.length_c   1.000
_cell.angle_alpha   90.00
_cell.angle_beta   90.00
_cell.angle_gamma   90.00
#
_symmetry.space_group_name_H-M   'P 1'
#
loop_
_entity.id
_entity.type
_entity.pdbx_description
1 polymer ?
#
loop_
_entity_poly.entity_id
_entity_poly.type
_entity_poly.pdbx_seq_one_letter_code
_entity_poly.pdbx_strand_id
1 'polypeptide(L)' 'MIYRNKTEAYWELLLTIARDELGIESFDAAGDTGADMRMCRVEDIGRALERAYDMGLMVGHTVTRAGCAEESRV' A
#
# COMPACT_ATOMS: atom_id res chain seq x y z
N MET A 1 17.89 20.46 -5.07
CA MET A 1 16.65 19.97 -4.42
C MET A 1 17.03 18.79 -3.56
N ILE A 2 16.80 18.89 -2.25
CA ILE A 2 17.01 17.78 -1.32
C ILE A 2 15.96 16.73 -1.67
N TYR A 3 16.36 15.62 -2.26
CA TYR A 3 15.52 14.42 -2.33
C TYR A 3 15.39 13.90 -0.89
N ARG A 4 14.55 14.54 -0.09
CA ARG A 4 14.02 13.94 1.14
C ARG A 4 13.41 12.62 0.70
N ASN A 5 13.87 11.54 1.30
CA ASN A 5 13.48 10.17 1.00
C ASN A 5 11.95 10.07 1.02
N LYS A 6 11.31 10.22 -0.15
CA LYS A 6 9.85 10.35 -0.30
C LYS A 6 9.14 9.14 0.32
N THR A 7 9.84 8.01 0.32
CA THR A 7 9.47 6.74 0.94
C THR A 7 9.23 6.87 2.45
N GLU A 8 10.06 7.63 3.19
CA GLU A 8 9.92 7.77 4.65
C GLU A 8 8.67 8.56 5.05
N ALA A 9 8.34 9.62 4.32
CA ALA A 9 7.16 10.44 4.60
C ALA A 9 5.84 9.69 4.37
N TYR A 10 5.79 8.81 3.37
CA TYR A 10 4.63 7.96 3.13
C TYR A 10 4.58 6.75 4.05
N TRP A 11 5.73 6.34 4.61
CA TRP A 11 5.82 5.19 5.49
C TRP A 11 5.00 5.37 6.77
N GLU A 12 5.15 6.53 7.44
CA GLU A 12 4.40 6.84 8.66
C GLU A 12 2.88 6.92 8.39
N LEU A 13 2.51 7.48 7.25
CA LEU A 13 1.11 7.60 6.82
C LEU A 13 0.49 6.22 6.54
N LEU A 14 1.19 5.38 5.78
CA LEU A 14 0.77 4.01 5.48
C LEU A 14 0.64 3.18 6.74
N LEU A 15 1.59 3.31 7.67
CA LEU A 15 1.55 2.61 8.94
C LEU A 15 0.36 3.07 9.80
N THR A 16 0.04 4.38 9.77
CA THR A 16 -1.16 4.91 10.44
C THR A 16 -2.44 4.29 9.89
N ILE A 17 -2.59 4.26 8.56
CA ILE A 17 -3.75 3.64 7.90
C ILE A 17 -3.82 2.14 8.22
N ALA A 18 -2.69 1.44 8.16
CA ALA A 18 -2.64 0.00 8.39
C ALA A 18 -2.95 -0.37 9.84
N ARG A 19 -2.56 0.46 10.82
CA ARG A 19 -2.97 0.32 12.23
C ARG A 19 -4.47 0.52 12.38
N ASP A 20 -4.98 1.65 11.91
CA ASP A 20 -6.39 2.04 12.08
C ASP A 20 -7.35 1.05 11.43
N GLU A 21 -7.00 0.57 10.23
CA GLU A 21 -7.94 -0.19 9.40
C GLU A 21 -7.68 -1.69 9.40
N LEU A 22 -6.43 -2.12 9.53
CA LEU A 22 -6.02 -3.52 9.39
C LEU A 22 -5.41 -4.09 10.68
N GLY A 23 -5.25 -3.28 11.73
CA GLY A 23 -4.59 -3.65 12.99
C GLY A 23 -3.10 -3.98 12.81
N ILE A 24 -2.46 -3.53 11.74
CA ILE A 24 -1.06 -3.83 11.43
C ILE A 24 -0.16 -2.83 12.14
N GLU A 25 0.49 -3.28 13.21
CA GLU A 25 1.31 -2.43 14.07
C GLU A 25 2.71 -2.10 13.54
N SER A 26 3.25 -2.96 12.67
CA SER A 26 4.52 -2.77 11.97
C SER A 26 4.51 -3.51 10.62
N PHE A 27 5.32 -3.04 9.69
CA PHE A 27 5.62 -3.72 8.42
C PHE A 27 6.94 -4.53 8.47
N ASP A 28 7.60 -4.57 9.62
CA ASP A 28 8.76 -5.43 9.82
C ASP A 28 8.33 -6.90 9.75
N ALA A 29 8.99 -7.68 8.88
CA ALA A 29 8.77 -9.12 8.82
C ALA A 29 9.22 -9.74 10.15
N ALA A 30 8.32 -10.49 10.79
CA ALA A 30 8.63 -11.23 12.00
C ALA A 30 9.53 -12.44 11.70
N GLY A 31 9.63 -12.86 10.43
CA GLY A 31 10.43 -14.01 10.00
C GLY A 31 9.72 -15.36 10.24
N ASP A 32 8.48 -15.31 10.73
CA ASP A 32 7.59 -16.45 10.87
C ASP A 32 6.36 -16.22 9.98
N THR A 33 6.08 -17.18 9.10
CA THR A 33 4.96 -17.12 8.15
C THR A 33 3.62 -16.97 8.86
N GLY A 34 3.47 -17.54 10.07
CA GLY A 34 2.24 -17.41 10.87
C GLY A 34 2.01 -15.99 11.42
N ALA A 35 3.08 -15.25 11.68
CA ALA A 35 3.01 -13.87 12.18
C ALA A 35 2.89 -12.84 11.04
N ASP A 36 3.43 -13.17 9.86
CA ASP A 36 3.44 -12.30 8.69
C ASP A 36 2.14 -12.40 7.86
N MET A 37 1.37 -13.49 7.99
CA MET A 37 0.06 -13.64 7.35
C MET A 37 -1.09 -13.25 8.28
N ARG A 38 -2.06 -12.48 7.78
CA ARG A 38 -3.25 -12.10 8.53
C ARG A 38 -4.53 -12.29 7.74
N MET A 39 -5.60 -12.71 8.43
CA MET A 39 -6.95 -12.64 7.90
C MET A 39 -7.54 -11.25 8.15
N CYS A 40 -7.90 -10.55 7.08
CA CYS A 40 -8.61 -9.27 7.14
C CYS A 40 -9.96 -9.41 6.44
N ARG A 41 -10.97 -8.65 6.88
CA ARG A 41 -12.23 -8.56 6.13
C ARG A 41 -11.96 -7.75 4.86
N VAL A 42 -12.61 -8.13 3.76
CA VAL A 42 -12.48 -7.42 2.48
C VAL A 42 -12.89 -5.94 2.61
N GLU A 43 -13.89 -5.65 3.45
CA GLU A 43 -14.38 -4.30 3.74
C GLU A 43 -13.31 -3.41 4.39
N ASP A 44 -12.50 -3.97 5.28
CA ASP A 44 -11.42 -3.25 5.97
C ASP A 44 -10.28 -2.92 5.01
N ILE A 45 -10.00 -3.82 4.07
CA ILE A 45 -9.05 -3.57 2.98
C ILE A 45 -9.55 -2.42 2.09
N GLY A 46 -10.83 -2.43 1.72
CA GLY A 46 -11.44 -1.36 0.93
C GLY A 46 -11.30 0.01 1.62
N ARG A 47 -11.63 0.07 2.91
CA ARG A 47 -11.55 1.30 3.72
C ARG A 47 -10.12 1.83 3.87
N ALA A 48 -9.14 0.93 4.02
CA ALA A 48 -7.72 1.28 4.04
C ALA A 48 -7.27 1.91 2.71
N LEU A 49 -7.71 1.36 1.58
CA LEU A 49 -7.39 1.88 0.24
C LEU A 49 -8.04 3.24 0.00
N GLU A 50 -9.32 3.40 0.34
CA GLU A 50 -10.04 4.68 0.24
C GLU A 50 -9.32 5.77 1.03
N ARG A 51 -8.95 5.49 2.30
CA ARG A 51 -8.18 6.44 3.13
C ARG A 51 -6.81 6.78 2.53
N ALA A 52 -6.14 5.80 1.93
CA ALA A 52 -4.86 6.05 1.26
C ALA A 52 -5.06 7.03 0.08
N TYR A 53 -6.10 6.83 -0.73
CA TYR A 53 -6.42 7.74 -1.84
C TYR A 53 -6.80 9.15 -1.36
N ASP A 54 -7.59 9.27 -0.30
CA ASP A 54 -7.96 10.56 0.31
C ASP A 54 -6.74 11.36 0.78
N MET A 55 -5.69 10.66 1.23
CA MET A 55 -4.43 11.26 1.65
C MET A 55 -3.43 11.46 0.50
N GLY A 56 -3.84 11.22 -0.75
CA GLY A 56 -3.03 11.44 -1.95
C GLY A 56 -1.99 10.34 -2.22
N LEU A 57 -2.11 9.18 -1.56
CA LEU A 57 -1.32 8.00 -1.89
C LEU A 57 -1.92 7.32 -3.12
N MET A 58 -1.18 7.30 -4.22
CA MET A 58 -1.47 6.35 -5.30
C MET A 58 -0.89 5.00 -4.92
N VAL A 59 -1.72 4.14 -4.32
CA VAL A 59 -1.41 2.76 -3.96
C VAL A 59 -1.94 1.78 -5.02
N GLY A 60 -1.12 0.81 -5.40
CA GLY A 60 -1.43 -0.22 -6.40
C GLY A 60 -0.33 -0.40 -7.46
N HIS A 61 -0.46 -1.41 -8.32
CA HIS A 61 0.33 -1.48 -9.55
C HIS A 61 -0.01 -0.23 -10.35
N THR A 62 0.97 0.63 -10.59
CA THR A 62 0.80 1.76 -11.50
C THR A 62 0.37 1.16 -12.83
N VAL A 63 -0.91 1.22 -13.17
CA VAL A 63 -1.31 1.19 -14.57
C VAL A 63 -0.88 2.55 -15.11
N THR A 64 0.43 2.77 -15.19
CA THR A 64 0.94 3.77 -16.10
C THR A 64 0.33 3.35 -17.43
N ARG A 65 -0.42 4.26 -18.03
CA ARG A 65 -0.83 4.21 -19.44
C ARG A 65 0.40 4.27 -20.38
N ALA A 66 1.46 3.57 -20.02
CA ALA A 66 2.67 3.26 -20.78
C ALA A 66 2.75 1.75 -21.02
N GLY A 67 2.10 0.91 -20.19
CA GLY A 67 2.00 -0.54 -20.40
C GLY A 67 0.80 -1.00 -21.24
N CYS A 68 0.00 -0.07 -21.79
CA CYS A 68 -1.06 -0.39 -22.76
C CYS A 68 -0.57 -0.22 -24.21
N ALA A 69 0.74 -0.32 -24.42
CA ALA A 69 1.40 -0.22 -25.71
C ALA A 69 2.26 -1.45 -26.01
N GLU A 70 1.91 -2.64 -25.50
CA GLU A 70 2.57 -3.87 -25.95
C GLU A 70 1.76 -5.13 -25.61
N GLU A 71 0.48 -5.17 -25.96
CA GLU A 71 -0.16 -6.43 -26.33
C GLU A 71 -1.37 -6.17 -27.23
N SER A 72 -1.09 -5.90 -28.51
CA SER A 72 -2.02 -6.23 -29.59
C SER A 72 -1.19 -6.62 -30.79
N ARG A 73 -0.61 -7.82 -30.70
CA ARG A 73 -0.02 -8.51 -31.82
C ARG A 73 -1.11 -9.40 -32.44
N VAL A 74 -1.83 -8.85 -33.41
CA VAL A 74 -2.48 -9.59 -34.51
C VAL A 74 -2.33 -8.75 -35.77
#